data_AF-A0A7C1NFV9-F1
#
_entry.id   AF-A0A7C1NFV9-F1
#
_cell.length_a   1.000
_cell.length_b   1.000
_cell.length_c   1.000
_cell.angle_alpha   90.00
_cell.angle_beta   90.00
_cell.angle_gamma   90.00
#
_symmetry.space_group_name_H-M   'P 1'
#
loop_
_entity.id
_entity.type
_entity.pdbx_description
1 polymer ?
#
loop_
_entity_poly.entity_id
_entity_poly.type
_entity_poly.pdbx_seq_one_letter_code
_entity_poly.pdbx_strand_id
1 'polypeptide(L)'
;MRKLLLLDADVVIDLHALGLFGKIRKTYDISLTRNVFQEAKYYKRGRTKIVIGIKDVNIIENVDIESLRKVQREAKEERLGIDPGETTSIAHLIETTEEITFCTCDRAAMKLISYMELEKKSISGTCQ
;
A
#
# COMPACT_ATOMS: atom_id res chain seq x y z
N MET A 1 14.70 -14.18 9.10
CA MET A 1 13.98 -12.89 9.14
C MET A 1 12.72 -13.03 8.31
N ARG A 2 11.60 -12.44 8.73
CA ARG A 2 10.37 -12.45 7.92
C ARG A 2 10.55 -11.45 6.78
N LYS A 3 9.86 -11.67 5.67
CA LYS A 3 9.81 -10.70 4.57
C LYS A 3 8.92 -9.53 4.97
N LEU A 4 9.28 -8.33 4.53
CA LEU A 4 8.54 -7.10 4.81
C LEU A 4 7.57 -6.80 3.66
N LEU A 5 6.29 -6.60 3.99
CA LEU A 5 5.26 -6.19 3.04
C LEU A 5 4.82 -4.77 3.35
N LEU A 6 4.80 -3.92 2.33
CA LEU A 6 4.07 -2.66 2.34
C LEU A 6 2.71 -2.93 1.71
N LEU A 7 1.62 -2.76 2.46
CA LEU A 7 0.29 -3.01 1.91
C LEU A 7 -0.40 -1.71 1.55
N ASP A 8 -1.21 -1.78 0.49
CA ASP A 8 -2.20 -0.79 0.11
C ASP A 8 -3.51 -0.96 0.92
N ALA A 9 -4.36 0.07 0.96
CA ALA A 9 -5.58 0.08 1.76
C ALA A 9 -6.57 -1.01 1.35
N ASP A 10 -6.79 -1.17 0.03
CA ASP A 10 -7.68 -2.20 -0.51
C ASP A 10 -7.18 -3.61 -0.18
N VAL A 11 -5.86 -3.84 -0.23
CA VAL A 11 -5.26 -5.12 0.15
C VAL A 11 -5.48 -5.41 1.64
N VAL A 12 -5.32 -4.41 2.51
CA VAL A 12 -5.62 -4.57 3.95
C VAL A 12 -7.10 -4.91 4.16
N ILE A 13 -8.00 -4.20 3.47
CA ILE A 13 -9.44 -4.41 3.54
C ILE A 13 -9.81 -5.83 3.10
N ASP A 14 -9.31 -6.28 1.96
CA ASP A 14 -9.58 -7.61 1.40
C ASP A 14 -9.05 -8.72 2.31
N LEU A 15 -7.82 -8.58 2.79
CA LEU A 15 -7.25 -9.53 3.74
C LEU A 15 -8.08 -9.64 5.02
N HIS A 16 -8.68 -8.55 5.49
CA HIS A 16 -9.60 -8.57 6.62
C HIS A 16 -10.95 -9.17 6.27
N ALA A 17 -11.53 -8.81 5.12
CA ALA A 17 -12.81 -9.33 4.64
C ALA A 17 -12.77 -10.86 4.44
N LEU A 18 -11.62 -11.38 3.97
CA LEU A 18 -11.37 -12.81 3.76
C LEU A 18 -10.90 -13.55 5.03
N GLY A 19 -10.68 -12.85 6.15
CA GLY A 19 -10.15 -13.45 7.38
C GLY A 19 -8.70 -13.94 7.27
N LEU A 20 -7.94 -13.42 6.31
CA LEU A 20 -6.56 -13.81 6.00
C LEU A 20 -5.51 -12.91 6.65
N PHE A 21 -5.86 -11.67 7.05
CA PHE A 21 -4.93 -10.71 7.64
C PHE A 21 -4.15 -11.29 8.83
N GLY A 22 -4.86 -12.01 9.71
CA GLY A 22 -4.27 -12.65 10.88
C GLY A 22 -3.26 -13.77 10.55
N LYS A 23 -3.37 -14.40 9.38
CA LYS A 23 -2.41 -15.40 8.88
C LYS A 23 -1.20 -14.71 8.24
N ILE A 24 -1.45 -13.69 7.41
CA ILE A 24 -0.40 -12.93 6.73
C ILE A 24 0.56 -12.29 7.73
N ARG A 25 0.05 -11.60 8.78
CA ARG A 25 0.88 -10.97 9.82
C ARG A 25 1.71 -11.94 10.68
N LYS A 26 1.41 -13.25 10.66
CA LYS A 26 2.22 -14.27 11.35
C LYS A 26 3.43 -14.69 10.52
N THR A 27 3.36 -14.50 9.21
CA THR A 27 4.37 -14.94 8.25
C THR A 27 5.24 -13.77 7.79
N TYR A 28 4.66 -12.58 7.67
CA TYR A 28 5.28 -11.38 7.15
C TYR A 28 5.26 -10.27 8.20
N ASP A 29 6.28 -9.41 8.16
CA ASP A 29 6.23 -8.13 8.85
C ASP A 29 5.47 -7.16 7.94
N ILE A 30 4.52 -6.42 8.51
CA ILE A 30 3.59 -5.58 7.76
C ILE A 30 3.87 -4.12 8.06
N SER A 31 4.15 -3.34 7.03
CA SER A 31 4.26 -1.89 7.06
C SER A 31 3.09 -1.25 6.32
N LEU A 32 2.60 -0.13 6.84
CA LEU A 32 1.59 0.72 6.20
C LEU A 32 2.07 2.17 6.28
N THR A 33 1.84 2.95 5.23
CA THR A 33 1.94 4.41 5.37
C THR A 33 0.79 4.94 6.21
N ARG A 34 0.98 6.14 6.80
CA ARG A 34 -0.05 6.79 7.60
C ARG A 34 -1.38 6.91 6.84
N ASN A 35 -1.35 7.24 5.55
CA ASN A 35 -2.55 7.41 4.74
C ASN A 35 -3.30 6.08 4.56
N VAL A 36 -2.58 5.03 4.15
CA VAL A 36 -3.14 3.67 4.04
C VAL A 36 -3.74 3.22 5.37
N PHE A 37 -3.04 3.42 6.49
CA PHE A 37 -3.54 3.05 7.81
C PHE A 37 -4.86 3.76 8.15
N GLN A 38 -5.06 5.01 7.72
CA GLN A 38 -6.32 5.75 7.94
C GLN A 38 -7.45 5.27 7.02
N GLU A 39 -7.13 5.03 5.75
CA GLU A 39 -8.08 4.56 4.73
C GLU A 39 -8.59 3.16 5.06
N ALA A 40 -7.71 2.25 5.45
CA ALA A 40 -8.04 0.87 5.78
C ALA A 40 -8.76 0.67 7.13
N LYS A 41 -9.04 1.73 7.90
CA LYS A 41 -9.73 1.61 9.22
C LYS A 41 -11.14 1.04 9.12
N TYR A 42 -11.73 1.09 7.94
CA TYR A 42 -13.07 0.59 7.73
C TYR A 42 -13.30 0.21 6.27
N TYR A 43 -14.26 -0.65 6.05
CA TYR A 43 -14.80 -0.91 4.72
C TYR A 43 -16.32 -0.90 4.75
N LYS A 44 -16.93 -0.73 3.57
CA LYS A 44 -18.38 -0.78 3.42
C LYS A 44 -18.80 -2.17 2.96
N ARG A 45 -19.77 -2.76 3.64
CA ARG A 45 -20.47 -3.97 3.20
C ARG A 45 -21.96 -3.65 3.08
N GLY A 46 -22.40 -3.43 1.84
CA GLY A 46 -23.73 -2.86 1.59
C GLY A 46 -23.87 -1.46 2.19
N ARG A 47 -24.82 -1.27 3.11
CA ARG A 47 -25.03 0.01 3.81
C ARG A 47 -24.27 0.11 5.14
N THR A 48 -23.59 -0.94 5.56
CA THR A 48 -22.93 -1.00 6.86
C THR A 48 -21.45 -0.68 6.74
N LYS A 49 -20.95 0.21 7.59
CA LYS A 49 -19.53 0.47 7.78
C LYS A 49 -18.97 -0.52 8.81
N ILE A 50 -18.05 -1.38 8.39
CA ILE A 50 -17.39 -2.35 9.26
C ILE A 50 -16.03 -1.79 9.64
N VAL A 51 -15.77 -1.65 10.94
CA VAL A 51 -14.49 -1.18 11.47
C VAL A 51 -13.48 -2.32 11.44
N ILE A 52 -12.29 -2.02 10.93
CA ILE A 52 -11.15 -2.94 10.91
C ILE A 52 -10.22 -2.60 12.08
N GLY A 53 -9.98 -3.59 12.94
CA GLY A 53 -8.99 -3.50 14.00
C GLY A 53 -7.59 -3.85 13.49
N ILE A 54 -6.92 -2.90 12.84
CA ILE A 54 -5.53 -3.06 12.40
C ILE A 54 -4.60 -2.99 13.62
N LYS A 55 -3.83 -4.05 13.87
CA LYS A 55 -2.88 -4.18 14.99
C LYS A 55 -1.64 -4.95 14.55
N ASP A 56 -0.55 -4.75 15.29
CA ASP A 56 0.73 -5.44 15.07
C ASP A 56 1.30 -5.19 13.66
N VAL A 57 1.30 -3.92 13.26
CA VAL A 57 1.87 -3.42 12.00
C VAL A 57 2.83 -2.26 12.31
N ASN A 58 3.82 -2.07 11.46
CA ASN A 58 4.65 -0.87 11.46
C ASN A 58 3.93 0.26 10.72
N ILE A 59 3.92 1.46 11.29
CA ILE A 59 3.32 2.64 10.66
C ILE A 59 4.44 3.60 10.25
N ILE A 60 4.54 3.84 8.94
CA ILE A 60 5.43 4.83 8.37
C ILE A 60 4.74 6.19 8.47
N GLU A 61 5.17 6.98 9.47
CA GLU A 61 4.56 8.26 9.80
C GLU A 61 4.93 9.38 8.82
N ASN A 62 6.18 9.38 8.34
CA ASN A 62 6.71 10.40 7.46
C ASN A 62 7.31 9.75 6.22
N VAL A 63 6.99 10.30 5.05
CA VAL A 63 7.60 9.92 3.77
C VAL A 63 8.31 11.16 3.25
N ASP A 64 9.49 10.98 2.67
CA ASP A 64 10.28 12.06 2.12
C ASP A 64 9.50 12.92 1.10
N ILE A 65 9.63 14.24 1.26
CA ILE A 65 8.89 15.22 0.46
C ILE A 65 9.37 15.21 -1.00
N GLU A 66 10.66 14.97 -1.24
CA GLU A 66 11.19 14.92 -2.61
C GLU A 66 10.68 13.68 -3.34
N SER A 67 10.62 12.55 -2.65
CA SER A 67 10.04 11.29 -3.13
C SER A 67 8.56 11.44 -3.44
N LEU A 68 7.78 12.08 -2.55
CA LEU A 68 6.37 12.41 -2.82
C LEU A 68 6.19 13.30 -4.06
N ARG A 69 6.99 14.36 -4.19
CA ARG A 69 6.95 15.25 -5.35
C ARG A 69 7.32 14.53 -6.64
N LYS A 70 8.28 13.61 -6.58
CA LYS A 70 8.65 12.76 -7.71
C LYS A 70 7.45 11.92 -8.15
N VAL A 71 6.85 11.15 -7.24
CA VAL A 71 5.66 10.32 -7.56
C VAL A 71 4.54 11.14 -8.18
N GLN A 72 4.22 12.30 -7.60
CA GLN A 72 3.16 13.18 -8.13
C GLN A 72 3.48 13.72 -9.53
N ARG A 73 4.74 14.05 -9.79
CA ARG A 73 5.17 14.50 -11.12
C ARG A 73 5.05 13.37 -12.14
N GLU A 74 5.62 12.20 -11.85
CA GLU A 74 5.57 11.04 -12.76
C GLU A 74 4.11 10.60 -13.03
N ALA A 75 3.27 10.56 -11.98
CA ALA A 75 1.84 10.27 -12.11
C ALA A 75 1.13 11.26 -13.04
N LYS A 76 1.45 12.55 -12.92
CA LYS A 76 0.89 13.61 -13.76
C LYS A 76 1.35 13.47 -15.22
N GLU A 77 2.63 13.16 -15.45
CA GLU A 77 3.19 12.94 -16.78
C GLU A 77 2.49 11.77 -17.47
N GLU A 78 2.23 10.68 -16.75
CA GLU A 78 1.50 9.51 -17.23
C GLU A 78 -0.03 9.65 -17.20
N ARG A 79 -0.55 10.81 -16.77
CA ARG A 79 -1.98 11.12 -16.64
C ARG A 79 -2.74 10.09 -15.80
N LEU A 80 -2.12 9.65 -14.70
CA LEU A 80 -2.66 8.68 -13.77
C LEU A 80 -3.29 9.38 -12.56
N GLY A 81 -4.50 8.96 -12.20
CA GLY A 81 -5.10 9.30 -10.93
C GLY A 81 -4.64 8.29 -9.89
N ILE A 82 -3.77 8.74 -8.99
CA ILE A 82 -3.21 7.93 -7.90
C ILE A 82 -3.72 8.53 -6.60
N ASP A 83 -4.20 7.70 -5.70
CA ASP A 83 -4.75 8.17 -4.42
C ASP A 83 -3.62 8.51 -3.41
N PRO A 84 -3.95 9.13 -2.26
CA PRO A 84 -2.95 9.45 -1.25
C PRO A 84 -2.27 8.24 -0.59
N GLY A 85 -2.96 7.10 -0.44
CA GLY A 85 -2.41 5.86 0.11
C GLY A 85 -1.36 5.25 -0.81
N GLU A 86 -1.69 5.12 -2.08
CA GLU A 86 -0.80 4.68 -3.16
C GLU A 86 0.38 5.63 -3.33
N THR A 87 0.13 6.95 -3.40
CA THR A 87 1.17 7.97 -3.58
C THR A 87 2.22 7.88 -2.49
N THR A 88 1.78 7.81 -1.22
CA THR A 88 2.70 7.72 -0.09
C THR A 88 3.46 6.39 -0.05
N SER A 89 2.80 5.29 -0.45
CA SER A 89 3.43 3.97 -0.49
C SER A 89 4.50 3.86 -1.56
N ILE A 90 4.22 4.35 -2.78
CA ILE A 90 5.21 4.40 -3.87
C ILE A 90 6.36 5.33 -3.49
N ALA A 91 6.09 6.47 -2.85
CA ALA A 91 7.14 7.37 -2.40
C ALA A 91 8.05 6.71 -1.35
N HIS A 92 7.49 5.95 -0.40
CA HIS A 92 8.28 5.15 0.54
C HIS A 92 9.13 4.08 -0.18
N LEU A 93 8.60 3.47 -1.25
CA LEU A 93 9.30 2.47 -2.04
C LEU A 93 10.57 3.01 -2.73
N ILE A 94 10.55 4.29 -3.09
CA ILE A 94 11.67 5.01 -3.72
C ILE A 94 12.78 5.28 -2.70
N GLU A 95 12.44 5.81 -1.51
CA GLU A 95 13.42 6.21 -0.50
C GLU A 95 14.06 5.01 0.22
N THR A 96 13.32 3.92 0.39
CA THR A 96 13.77 2.82 1.25
C THR A 96 14.86 1.97 0.61
N THR A 97 15.86 1.64 1.43
CA THR A 97 16.92 0.67 1.11
C THR A 97 16.58 -0.74 1.59
N GLU A 98 15.51 -0.90 2.36
CA GLU A 98 15.05 -2.20 2.82
C GLU A 98 14.46 -3.02 1.67
N GLU A 99 14.64 -4.35 1.73
CA GLU A 99 13.99 -5.28 0.82
C GLU A 99 12.52 -5.41 1.21
N ILE A 100 11.71 -4.46 0.75
CA ILE A 100 10.27 -4.40 0.96
C ILE A 100 9.52 -4.73 -0.32
N THR A 101 8.39 -5.41 -0.17
CA THR A 101 7.48 -5.72 -1.28
C THR A 101 6.18 -4.93 -1.12
N PHE A 102 5.92 -4.01 -2.03
CA PHE A 102 4.65 -3.29 -2.10
C PHE A 102 3.56 -4.16 -2.74
N CYS A 103 2.43 -4.32 -2.05
CA CYS A 103 1.26 -5.05 -2.52
C CYS A 103 0.11 -4.07 -2.75
N THR A 104 -0.27 -3.90 -4.00
CA THR A 104 -1.43 -3.10 -4.43
C THR A 104 -2.25 -3.88 -5.46
N CYS A 105 -3.53 -3.52 -5.54
CA CYS A 105 -4.43 -3.95 -6.60
C CYS A 105 -4.85 -2.81 -7.53
N ASP A 106 -4.39 -1.58 -7.24
CA ASP A 106 -4.74 -0.44 -8.06
C ASP A 106 -3.95 -0.46 -9.39
N ARG A 107 -4.69 -0.33 -10.47
CA ARG A 107 -4.13 -0.43 -11.82
C ARG A 107 -3.29 0.78 -12.18
N ALA A 108 -3.66 1.96 -11.72
CA ALA A 108 -2.92 3.18 -11.97
C ALA A 108 -1.59 3.16 -11.18
N ALA A 109 -1.60 2.74 -9.91
CA ALA A 109 -0.43 2.51 -9.09
C ALA A 109 0.51 1.47 -9.72
N MET A 110 -0.01 0.33 -10.18
CA MET A 110 0.77 -0.68 -10.90
C MET A 110 1.41 -0.12 -12.18
N LYS A 111 0.66 0.66 -12.96
CA LYS A 111 1.20 1.28 -14.18
C LYS A 111 2.32 2.26 -13.84
N LEU A 112 2.14 3.06 -12.78
CA LEU A 112 3.15 4.02 -12.34
C LEU A 112 4.41 3.33 -11.81
N ILE A 113 4.27 2.27 -11.02
CA ILE A 113 5.39 1.45 -10.54
C ILE A 113 6.22 0.93 -11.71
N SER A 114 5.57 0.46 -12.77
CA SER A 114 6.29 -0.03 -13.95
C SER A 114 6.96 1.09 -14.74
N TYR A 115 6.26 2.21 -14.92
CA TYR A 115 6.85 3.41 -15.54
C TYR A 115 8.11 3.91 -14.80
N MET A 116 8.12 3.80 -13.47
CA MET A 116 9.22 4.21 -12.61
C MET A 116 10.27 3.11 -12.38
N GLU A 117 10.16 1.95 -13.05
CA GLU A 117 11.06 0.79 -12.94
C GLU A 117 11.18 0.22 -11.51
N LEU A 118 10.09 0.26 -10.75
CA LEU A 118 10.01 -0.20 -9.36
C LEU A 118 9.48 -1.63 -9.21
N GLU A 119 9.32 -2.39 -10.31
CA GLU A 119 8.60 -3.67 -10.30
C GLU A 119 9.23 -4.71 -9.38
N LYS A 120 10.57 -4.70 -9.27
CA LYS A 120 11.33 -5.63 -8.41
C LYS A 120 11.01 -5.48 -6.92
N LYS A 121 10.44 -4.33 -6.52
CA LYS A 121 9.99 -4.06 -5.16
C LYS A 121 8.47 -4.14 -5.00
N SER A 122 7.76 -4.71 -5.98
CA SER A 122 6.29 -4.74 -5.98
C SER A 122 5.72 -6.09 -6.40
N ILE A 123 4.54 -6.43 -5.90
CA ILE A 123 3.74 -7.56 -6.36
C ILE A 123 2.32 -7.07 -6.59
N SER A 124 1.75 -7.46 -7.72
CA SER A 124 0.34 -7.24 -8.05
C SER A 124 -0.54 -8.39 -7.52
N GLY A 125 -1.68 -8.02 -6.95
CA GLY A 125 -2.74 -8.95 -6.55
C GLY A 125 -4.00 -8.77 -7.40
N THR A 126 -4.92 -9.73 -7.33
CA THR A 126 -6.30 -9.55 -7.79
C THR A 126 -7.17 -9.32 -6.56
N CYS A 127 -7.65 -8.10 -6.35
CA CYS A 127 -8.59 -7.76 -5.28
C CYS A 127 -10.04 -7.99 -5.73
N GLN A 128 -10.95 -8.30 -4.79
CA GLN A 128 -12.35 -8.70 -5.06
C GLN A 128 -13.40 -7.64 -4.75
#